data_AF-A0A2R7RZZ5-F1
#
_entry.id   AF-A0A2R7RZZ5-F1
#
_cell.length_a   1.000
_cell.length_b   1.000
_cell.length_c   1.000
_cell.angle_alpha   90.00
_cell.angle_beta   90.00
_cell.angle_gamma   90.00
#
_symmetry.space_group_name_H-M   'P 1'
#
loop_
_entity.id
_entity.type
_entity.pdbx_description
1 polymer ?
#
loop_
_entity_poly.entity_id
_entity_poly.type
_entity_poly.pdbx_seq_one_letter_code
_entity_poly.pdbx_strand_id
1 'polypeptide(L)'
;MSTPALLGLAAGGIALLLVLIVRWQVHAFVAMMLVSLLLALATRMPTGDIISTLVSGMGGTLGSVAILVALGSMLGRMIEVSGGAASLAQRFTQLLGPTRVPAALTAAALVLAIPVFFDVGFIILVPIVYGFCKAAGVNPVKYGLPVAGIMLAVHVVVPPHPGIVGGAAIINGDVGWITLIGLALCLPLAPLAQVTAQWLN
;
A
#
# COMPACT_ATOMS: atom_id res chain seq x y z
N MET A 1 -25.40 -7.69 -24.12
CA MET A 1 -25.70 -8.46 -22.89
C MET A 1 -26.50 -7.57 -21.95
N SER A 2 -27.34 -8.13 -21.07
CA SER A 2 -28.08 -7.32 -20.10
C SER A 2 -27.13 -6.76 -19.02
N THR A 3 -27.44 -5.59 -18.47
CA THR A 3 -26.71 -4.98 -17.36
C THR A 3 -26.45 -5.94 -16.19
N PRO A 4 -27.44 -6.72 -15.69
CA PRO A 4 -27.20 -7.69 -14.62
C PRO A 4 -26.22 -8.80 -15.02
N ALA A 5 -26.19 -9.21 -16.30
CA ALA A 5 -25.24 -10.21 -16.77
C ALA A 5 -23.80 -9.67 -16.77
N LEU A 6 -23.60 -8.40 -17.16
CA LEU A 6 -22.28 -7.75 -17.11
C LEU A 6 -21.78 -7.57 -15.67
N LEU A 7 -22.67 -7.16 -14.76
CA LEU A 7 -22.34 -7.05 -13.34
C LEU A 7 -22.01 -8.42 -12.73
N GLY A 8 -22.76 -9.46 -13.10
CA GLY A 8 -22.49 -10.84 -12.66
C GLY A 8 -21.13 -11.35 -13.15
N LEU A 9 -20.78 -11.07 -14.42
CA LEU A 9 -19.46 -11.40 -14.96
C LEU A 9 -18.34 -10.62 -14.26
N ALA A 10 -18.54 -9.33 -14.00
CA ALA A 10 -17.55 -8.52 -13.28
C ALA A 10 -17.30 -9.05 -11.86
N ALA A 11 -18.38 -9.31 -11.10
CA ALA A 11 -18.27 -9.89 -9.76
C ALA A 11 -17.61 -11.28 -9.79
N GLY A 12 -17.98 -12.12 -10.77
CA GLY A 12 -17.36 -13.43 -10.97
C GLY A 12 -15.87 -13.33 -11.34
N GLY A 13 -15.49 -12.36 -12.16
CA GLY A 13 -14.10 -12.08 -12.51
C GLY A 13 -13.27 -11.66 -11.30
N ILE A 14 -13.80 -10.75 -10.46
CA ILE A 14 -13.15 -10.34 -9.20
C ILE A 14 -13.00 -11.55 -8.26
N ALA A 15 -14.06 -12.34 -8.07
CA ALA A 15 -14.01 -13.53 -7.24
C ALA A 15 -12.96 -14.54 -7.74
N LEU A 16 -12.95 -14.81 -9.05
CA LEU A 16 -11.96 -15.68 -9.68
C LEU A 16 -10.53 -15.16 -9.48
N LEU A 17 -10.31 -13.86 -9.68
CA LEU A 17 -9.01 -13.21 -9.44
C LEU A 17 -8.54 -13.41 -8.00
N LEU A 18 -9.41 -13.14 -7.03
CA LEU A 18 -9.09 -13.30 -5.61
C LEU A 18 -8.80 -14.77 -5.27
N VAL A 19 -9.55 -15.72 -5.83
CA VAL A 19 -9.29 -17.16 -5.63
C VAL A 19 -7.93 -17.56 -6.21
N LEU A 20 -7.60 -17.12 -7.43
CA LEU A 20 -6.29 -17.39 -8.05
C LEU A 20 -5.14 -16.89 -7.17
N ILE A 21 -5.24 -15.66 -6.67
CA ILE A 21 -4.18 -15.03 -5.88
C ILE A 21 -4.11 -15.63 -4.47
N VAL A 22 -5.23 -15.70 -3.75
CA VAL A 22 -5.24 -16.08 -2.32
C VAL A 22 -5.12 -17.59 -2.15
N ARG A 23 -5.91 -18.37 -2.90
CA ARG A 23 -6.02 -19.83 -2.70
C ARG A 23 -5.03 -20.63 -3.54
N TRP A 24 -4.76 -20.18 -4.77
CA TRP A 24 -3.82 -20.86 -5.67
C TRP A 24 -2.45 -20.18 -5.75
N GLN A 25 -2.25 -19.05 -5.06
CA GLN A 25 -0.96 -18.35 -4.97
C GLN A 25 -0.37 -18.03 -6.36
N VAL A 26 -1.24 -17.81 -7.35
CA VAL A 26 -0.82 -17.37 -8.69
C VAL A 26 -0.38 -15.93 -8.58
N HIS A 27 0.79 -15.62 -9.15
CA HIS A 27 1.30 -14.25 -9.17
C HIS A 27 0.26 -13.27 -9.73
N ALA A 28 0.04 -12.14 -9.04
CA ALA A 28 -1.05 -11.21 -9.34
C ALA A 28 -1.10 -10.77 -10.81
N PHE A 29 0.07 -10.50 -11.41
CA PHE A 29 0.17 -10.16 -12.83
C PHE A 29 -0.39 -11.25 -13.76
N VAL A 30 -0.03 -12.51 -13.52
CA VAL A 30 -0.49 -13.66 -14.32
C VAL A 30 -1.98 -13.92 -14.08
N ALA A 31 -2.42 -13.83 -12.83
CA ALA A 31 -3.83 -13.97 -12.47
C ALA A 31 -4.70 -12.90 -13.16
N MET A 32 -4.26 -11.64 -13.17
CA MET A 32 -4.97 -10.57 -13.88
C MET A 32 -5.06 -10.83 -15.39
N MET A 33 -3.95 -11.22 -16.04
CA MET A 33 -3.94 -11.56 -17.46
C MET A 33 -4.92 -12.68 -17.81
N LEU A 34 -4.92 -13.76 -17.03
CA LEU A 34 -5.83 -14.90 -17.21
C LEU A 34 -7.29 -14.51 -17.02
N VAL A 35 -7.60 -13.79 -15.93
CA VAL A 35 -8.96 -13.35 -15.64
C VAL A 35 -9.47 -12.38 -16.72
N SER A 36 -8.65 -11.43 -17.17
CA SER A 36 -9.02 -10.51 -18.25
C SER A 36 -9.29 -11.24 -19.57
N LEU A 37 -8.48 -12.26 -19.91
CA LEU A 37 -8.72 -13.10 -21.09
C LEU A 37 -10.03 -13.88 -20.98
N LEU A 38 -10.27 -14.54 -19.85
CA LEU A 38 -11.51 -15.30 -19.60
C LEU A 38 -12.73 -14.38 -19.65
N LEU A 39 -12.62 -13.16 -19.13
CA LEU A 39 -13.70 -12.17 -19.15
C LEU A 39 -13.99 -11.66 -20.57
N ALA A 40 -12.95 -11.46 -21.39
CA ALA A 40 -13.12 -11.08 -22.80
C ALA A 40 -13.84 -12.18 -23.60
N LEU A 41 -13.51 -13.45 -23.33
CA LEU A 41 -14.22 -14.58 -23.93
C LEU A 41 -15.67 -14.68 -23.42
N ALA A 42 -15.89 -14.51 -22.12
CA ALA A 42 -17.23 -14.59 -21.52
C ALA A 42 -18.16 -13.46 -21.97
N THR A 43 -17.63 -12.27 -22.26
CA THR A 43 -18.37 -11.14 -22.83
C THR A 43 -18.61 -11.27 -24.34
N ARG A 44 -18.08 -12.32 -24.98
CA ARG A 44 -18.16 -12.58 -26.42
C ARG A 44 -17.50 -11.47 -27.26
N MET A 45 -16.38 -10.95 -26.78
CA MET A 45 -15.56 -10.01 -27.56
C MET A 45 -15.05 -10.69 -28.84
N PRO A 46 -15.02 -9.99 -29.99
CA PRO A 46 -14.41 -10.53 -31.21
C PRO A 46 -12.98 -10.98 -30.95
N THR A 47 -12.62 -12.19 -31.36
CA THR A 47 -11.31 -12.79 -31.04
C THR A 47 -10.13 -11.98 -31.56
N GLY A 48 -10.31 -11.26 -32.67
CA GLY A 48 -9.31 -10.36 -33.24
C GLY A 48 -8.99 -9.16 -32.34
N ASP A 49 -9.93 -8.75 -31.48
CA ASP A 49 -9.80 -7.56 -30.63
C ASP A 49 -9.34 -7.88 -29.20
N ILE A 50 -9.33 -9.16 -28.82
CA ILE A 50 -8.99 -9.58 -27.44
C ILE A 50 -7.55 -9.18 -27.09
N ILE A 51 -6.59 -9.52 -27.95
CA ILE A 51 -5.16 -9.26 -27.67
C ILE A 51 -4.89 -7.75 -27.65
N SER A 52 -5.42 -7.00 -28.62
CA SER A 52 -5.23 -5.55 -28.67
C SER A 52 -5.85 -4.85 -27.46
N THR A 53 -7.02 -5.30 -26.99
CA THR A 53 -7.68 -4.77 -25.79
C THR A 53 -6.92 -5.11 -24.51
N LEU A 54 -6.41 -6.34 -24.39
CA LEU A 54 -5.58 -6.74 -23.25
C LEU A 54 -4.29 -5.91 -23.18
N VAL A 55 -3.60 -5.76 -24.32
CA VAL A 55 -2.35 -5.00 -24.42
C VAL A 55 -2.59 -3.51 -24.17
N SER A 56 -3.66 -2.93 -24.72
CA SER A 56 -3.96 -1.50 -24.52
C SER A 56 -4.38 -1.21 -23.07
N GLY A 57 -5.24 -2.04 -22.48
CA GLY A 57 -5.67 -1.89 -21.09
C GLY A 57 -4.51 -2.02 -20.12
N MET A 58 -3.74 -3.10 -20.22
CA MET A 58 -2.57 -3.33 -19.38
C MET A 58 -1.47 -2.29 -19.63
N GLY A 59 -1.19 -1.96 -20.90
CA GLY A 59 -0.17 -1.00 -21.29
C GLY A 59 -0.48 0.41 -20.82
N GLY A 60 -1.75 0.83 -20.83
CA GLY A 60 -2.18 2.10 -20.28
C GLY A 60 -1.96 2.19 -18.77
N THR A 61 -2.36 1.15 -18.02
CA THR A 61 -2.14 1.11 -16.56
C THR A 61 -0.65 1.01 -16.20
N LEU A 62 0.12 0.15 -16.86
CA LEU A 62 1.56 0.06 -16.61
C LEU A 62 2.27 1.35 -17.03
N GLY A 63 1.90 1.96 -18.15
CA GLY A 63 2.49 3.21 -18.62
C GLY A 63 2.33 4.37 -17.63
N SER A 64 1.15 4.51 -17.03
CA SER A 64 0.89 5.58 -16.05
C SER A 64 1.58 5.35 -14.71
N VAL A 65 1.80 4.09 -14.32
CA VAL A 65 2.25 3.75 -12.96
C VAL A 65 3.73 3.31 -12.90
N ALA A 66 4.31 2.82 -14.01
CA ALA A 66 5.62 2.15 -14.02
C ALA A 66 6.77 3.03 -13.54
N ILE A 67 6.89 4.27 -14.04
CA ILE A 67 8.01 5.16 -13.67
C ILE A 67 7.94 5.49 -12.18
N LEU A 68 6.76 5.84 -11.71
CA LEU A 68 6.53 6.24 -10.33
C LEU A 68 6.77 5.05 -9.36
N VAL A 69 6.35 3.83 -9.72
CA VAL A 69 6.62 2.64 -8.91
C VAL A 69 8.10 2.25 -8.98
N ALA A 70 8.73 2.30 -10.16
CA ALA A 70 10.14 1.99 -10.32
C ALA A 70 11.02 2.93 -9.48
N LEU A 71 10.86 4.24 -9.66
CA LEU A 71 11.60 5.24 -8.89
C LEU A 71 11.28 5.18 -7.39
N GLY A 72 10.01 4.99 -7.03
CA GLY A 72 9.59 4.81 -5.64
C GLY A 72 10.25 3.61 -4.98
N SER A 73 10.28 2.46 -5.66
CA SER A 73 10.94 1.25 -5.15
C SER A 73 12.45 1.42 -5.00
N MET A 74 13.11 2.11 -5.94
CA MET A 74 14.55 2.43 -5.84
C MET A 74 14.83 3.32 -4.63
N LEU A 75 14.03 4.39 -4.46
CA LEU A 75 14.18 5.31 -3.34
C LEU A 75 13.90 4.62 -1.99
N GLY A 76 12.85 3.82 -1.91
CA GLY A 76 12.55 3.02 -0.72
C GLY A 76 13.69 2.07 -0.36
N ARG A 77 14.26 1.38 -1.36
CA ARG A 77 15.42 0.50 -1.14
C ARG A 77 16.66 1.26 -0.70
N MET A 78 16.92 2.45 -1.27
CA MET A 78 18.03 3.30 -0.84
C MET A 78 17.90 3.73 0.63
N ILE A 79 16.69 4.09 1.08
CA ILE A 79 16.42 4.45 2.49
C ILE A 79 16.66 3.25 3.41
N GLU A 80 16.23 2.05 2.99
CA GLU A 80 16.43 0.81 3.73
C GLU A 80 17.92 0.49 3.91
N VAL A 81 18.68 0.40 2.81
CA VAL A 81 20.08 -0.04 2.85
C VAL A 81 21.04 1.01 3.43
N SER A 82 20.68 2.29 3.36
CA SER A 82 21.49 3.37 3.95
C SER A 82 21.35 3.48 5.48
N GLY A 83 20.39 2.77 6.10
CA GLY A 83 20.03 2.97 7.50
C GLY A 83 19.26 4.28 7.74
N GLY A 84 18.79 4.95 6.66
CA GLY A 84 18.02 6.19 6.75
C GLY A 84 16.76 6.05 7.60
N ALA A 85 16.08 4.90 7.53
CA ALA A 85 14.92 4.61 8.36
C ALA A 85 15.24 4.63 9.87
N ALA A 86 16.37 4.04 10.26
CA ALA A 86 16.83 4.03 11.65
C ALA A 86 17.24 5.44 12.12
N SER A 87 17.95 6.18 11.27
CA SER A 87 18.30 7.58 11.55
C SER A 87 17.06 8.46 11.74
N LEU A 88 16.03 8.28 10.90
CA LEU A 88 14.78 9.02 11.00
C LEU A 88 14.05 8.72 12.31
N ALA A 89 13.92 7.44 12.67
CA ALA A 89 13.30 7.00 13.92
C ALA A 89 14.04 7.56 15.15
N GLN A 90 15.38 7.54 15.12
CA GLN A 90 16.19 8.12 16.19
C GLN A 90 16.00 9.64 16.28
N ARG A 91 15.94 10.33 15.15
CA ARG A 91 15.75 11.79 15.10
C ARG A 91 14.40 12.20 15.68
N PHE A 92 13.31 11.52 15.30
CA PHE A 92 11.99 11.78 15.89
C PHE A 92 11.96 11.46 17.40
N THR A 93 12.66 10.41 17.82
CA THR A 93 12.76 10.06 19.25
C THR A 93 13.47 11.16 20.05
N GLN A 94 14.52 11.76 19.49
CA GLN A 94 15.22 12.91 20.09
C GLN A 94 14.33 14.17 20.14
N LEU A 95 13.56 14.43 19.07
CA LEU A 95 12.70 15.62 18.96
C LEU A 95 11.49 15.58 19.90
N LEU A 96 10.78 14.44 19.95
CA LEU A 96 9.58 14.30 20.79
C LEU A 96 9.91 13.91 22.25
N GLY A 97 11.15 13.51 22.51
CA GLY A 97 11.65 13.15 23.82
C GLY A 97 11.34 11.70 24.25
N PRO A 98 12.03 11.21 25.29
CA PRO A 98 11.96 9.82 25.73
C PRO A 98 10.60 9.41 26.32
N THR A 99 9.72 10.36 26.63
CA THR A 99 8.36 10.11 27.13
C THR A 99 7.35 9.85 26.01
N ARG A 100 7.67 10.19 24.76
CA ARG A 100 6.75 10.11 23.60
C ARG A 100 7.27 9.22 22.48
N VAL A 101 8.02 8.17 22.84
CA VAL A 101 8.56 7.22 21.85
C VAL A 101 7.51 6.55 20.95
N PRO A 102 6.30 6.15 21.41
CA PRO A 102 5.31 5.61 20.49
C PRO A 102 4.95 6.64 19.42
N ALA A 103 4.77 7.91 19.82
CA ALA A 103 4.45 8.97 18.88
C ALA A 103 5.59 9.30 17.91
N ALA A 104 6.83 9.28 18.39
CA ALA A 104 8.01 9.44 17.55
C ALA A 104 8.12 8.34 16.49
N LEU A 105 7.89 7.08 16.89
CA LEU A 105 7.93 5.94 15.98
C LEU A 105 6.77 5.99 14.98
N THR A 106 5.56 6.34 15.40
CA THR A 106 4.41 6.55 14.49
C THR A 106 4.68 7.69 13.50
N ALA A 107 5.29 8.80 13.94
CA ALA A 107 5.63 9.91 13.05
C ALA A 107 6.72 9.52 12.04
N ALA A 108 7.76 8.79 12.48
CA ALA A 108 8.78 8.25 11.59
C ALA A 108 8.15 7.28 10.56
N ALA A 109 7.22 6.44 11.02
CA ALA A 109 6.49 5.49 10.18
C ALA A 109 5.60 6.17 9.14
N LEU A 110 4.90 7.25 9.51
CA LEU A 110 4.10 8.08 8.59
C LEU A 110 4.95 8.58 7.41
N VAL A 111 6.15 9.11 7.70
CA VAL A 111 7.06 9.64 6.68
C VAL A 111 7.68 8.51 5.86
N LEU A 112 8.12 7.44 6.52
CA LEU A 112 8.76 6.30 5.86
C LEU A 112 7.80 5.55 4.93
N ALA A 113 6.52 5.48 5.30
CA ALA A 113 5.51 4.81 4.51
C ALA A 113 5.18 5.50 3.19
N ILE A 114 5.57 6.77 2.99
CA ILE A 114 5.34 7.46 1.71
C ILE A 114 6.17 6.78 0.60
N PRO A 115 7.49 6.61 0.74
CA PRO A 115 8.28 5.93 -0.29
C PRO A 115 8.43 4.41 -0.09
N VAL A 116 8.26 3.89 1.12
CA VAL A 116 8.48 2.47 1.42
C VAL A 116 7.16 1.72 1.55
N PHE A 117 7.06 0.59 0.85
CA PHE A 117 5.92 -0.33 0.94
C PHE A 117 5.69 -0.80 2.37
N PHE A 118 4.42 -1.02 2.73
CA PHE A 118 4.02 -1.44 4.07
C PHE A 118 4.83 -2.65 4.56
N ASP A 119 4.87 -3.74 3.77
CA ASP A 119 5.52 -4.99 4.19
C ASP A 119 7.01 -4.80 4.51
N VAL A 120 7.73 -4.15 3.59
CA VAL A 120 9.17 -3.90 3.72
C VAL A 120 9.44 -2.89 4.83
N GLY A 121 8.72 -1.77 4.84
CA GLY A 121 8.89 -0.69 5.80
C GLY A 121 8.56 -1.11 7.23
N PHE A 122 7.53 -1.94 7.41
CA PHE A 122 7.19 -2.49 8.72
C PHE A 122 8.28 -3.42 9.23
N ILE A 123 8.80 -4.33 8.39
CA ILE A 123 9.93 -5.20 8.74
C ILE A 123 11.18 -4.40 9.16
N ILE A 124 11.44 -3.26 8.54
CA ILE A 124 12.56 -2.35 8.91
C ILE A 124 12.34 -1.72 10.29
N LEU A 125 11.11 -1.33 10.62
CA LEU A 125 10.77 -0.66 11.89
C LEU A 125 10.61 -1.64 13.06
N VAL A 126 10.23 -2.89 12.81
CA VAL A 126 10.02 -3.92 13.83
C VAL A 126 11.24 -4.06 14.78
N PRO A 127 12.49 -4.22 14.32
CA PRO A 127 13.66 -4.30 15.20
C PRO A 127 13.83 -3.06 16.10
N ILE A 128 13.51 -1.87 15.58
CA ILE A 128 13.62 -0.59 16.32
C ILE A 128 12.56 -0.57 17.43
N VAL A 129 11.32 -0.92 17.11
CA VAL A 129 10.20 -1.03 18.06
C VAL A 129 10.55 -2.03 19.17
N TYR A 130 10.97 -3.24 18.81
CA TYR A 130 11.35 -4.27 19.78
C TYR A 130 12.56 -3.87 20.63
N GLY A 131 13.58 -3.25 20.03
CA GLY A 131 14.76 -2.77 20.73
C GLY A 131 14.42 -1.76 21.82
N PHE A 132 13.58 -0.77 21.49
CA PHE A 132 13.07 0.18 22.48
C PHE A 132 12.23 -0.50 23.56
N CYS A 133 11.28 -1.35 23.17
CA CYS A 133 10.35 -1.98 24.11
C CYS A 133 11.08 -2.90 25.10
N LYS A 134 12.11 -3.62 24.63
CA LYS A 134 12.97 -4.45 25.48
C LYS A 134 13.78 -3.62 26.46
N ALA A 135 14.32 -2.46 26.05
CA ALA A 135 15.07 -1.56 26.93
C ALA A 135 14.17 -0.86 27.96
N ALA A 136 12.95 -0.50 27.58
CA ALA A 136 11.98 0.18 28.45
C ALA A 136 11.10 -0.77 29.28
N GLY A 137 11.17 -2.09 29.04
CA GLY A 137 10.36 -3.10 29.74
C GLY A 137 8.85 -3.00 29.44
N VAL A 138 8.48 -2.57 28.24
CA VAL A 138 7.07 -2.34 27.83
C VAL A 138 6.63 -3.31 26.73
N ASN A 139 5.31 -3.49 26.56
CA ASN A 139 4.76 -4.40 25.55
C ASN A 139 5.00 -3.86 24.12
N PRO A 140 5.68 -4.62 23.23
CA PRO A 140 5.91 -4.25 21.82
C PRO A 140 4.64 -3.92 21.04
N VAL A 141 3.52 -4.57 21.34
CA VAL A 141 2.24 -4.38 20.61
C VAL A 141 1.75 -2.94 20.74
N LYS A 142 1.91 -2.31 21.91
CA LYS A 142 1.50 -0.93 22.18
C LYS A 142 2.19 0.10 21.27
N TYR A 143 3.36 -0.25 20.73
CA TYR A 143 4.19 0.61 19.90
C TYR A 143 4.16 0.18 18.43
N GLY A 144 4.12 -1.12 18.18
CA GLY A 144 4.06 -1.70 16.84
C GLY A 144 2.70 -1.51 16.17
N LEU A 145 1.59 -1.55 16.91
CA LEU A 145 0.25 -1.42 16.34
C LEU A 145 -0.02 -0.01 15.76
N PRO A 146 0.29 1.12 16.44
CA PRO A 146 0.20 2.44 15.84
C PRO A 146 1.07 2.61 14.60
N VAL A 147 2.29 2.04 14.63
CA VAL A 147 3.21 2.04 13.49
C VAL A 147 2.61 1.28 12.31
N ALA A 148 2.17 0.04 12.51
CA ALA A 148 1.52 -0.74 11.47
C ALA A 148 0.29 -0.03 10.90
N GLY A 149 -0.56 0.51 11.78
CA GLY A 149 -1.78 1.21 11.39
C GLY A 149 -1.53 2.43 10.52
N ILE A 150 -0.60 3.30 10.90
CA ILE A 150 -0.31 4.50 10.11
C ILE A 150 0.41 4.18 8.81
N MET A 151 1.31 3.18 8.79
CA MET A 151 1.97 2.75 7.57
C MET A 151 0.97 2.16 6.59
N LEU A 152 0.05 1.33 7.08
CA LEU A 152 -1.00 0.75 6.25
C LEU A 152 -1.93 1.84 5.69
N ALA A 153 -2.28 2.84 6.50
CA ALA A 153 -3.08 3.97 6.04
C ALA A 153 -2.39 4.67 4.86
N VAL A 154 -1.14 5.11 5.02
CA VAL A 154 -0.37 5.76 3.94
C VAL A 154 -0.25 4.86 2.71
N HIS A 155 0.02 3.57 2.92
CA HIS A 155 0.15 2.58 1.84
C HIS A 155 -1.11 2.47 0.96
N VAL A 156 -2.29 2.61 1.56
CA VAL A 156 -3.57 2.46 0.84
C VAL A 156 -4.05 3.75 0.19
N VAL A 157 -3.75 4.92 0.76
CA VAL A 157 -4.31 6.21 0.27
C VAL A 157 -3.31 7.17 -0.38
N VAL A 158 -2.01 6.91 -0.30
CA VAL A 158 -0.99 7.86 -0.79
C VAL A 158 -0.16 7.25 -1.94
N PRO A 159 -0.15 7.86 -3.13
CA PRO A 159 0.83 7.56 -4.19
C PRO A 159 2.27 7.67 -3.64
N PRO A 160 3.19 6.74 -3.99
CA PRO A 160 3.27 6.04 -5.25
C PRO A 160 2.73 4.60 -5.27
N HIS A 161 1.94 4.19 -4.27
CA HIS A 161 1.55 2.79 -4.12
C HIS A 161 0.67 2.27 -5.27
N PRO A 162 0.94 1.07 -5.83
CA PRO A 162 0.28 0.58 -7.04
C PRO A 162 -1.24 0.56 -6.96
N GLY A 163 -1.82 0.24 -5.79
CA GLY A 163 -3.27 0.15 -5.61
C GLY A 163 -3.98 1.50 -5.82
N ILE A 164 -3.53 2.54 -5.12
CA ILE A 164 -4.15 3.88 -5.22
C ILE A 164 -3.84 4.54 -6.56
N VAL A 165 -2.63 4.35 -7.10
CA VAL A 165 -2.25 4.93 -8.40
C VAL A 165 -2.98 4.23 -9.56
N GLY A 166 -3.14 2.91 -9.49
CA GLY A 166 -3.97 2.16 -10.44
C GLY A 166 -5.43 2.60 -10.39
N GLY A 167 -6.00 2.76 -9.18
CA GLY A 167 -7.35 3.30 -9.00
C GLY A 167 -7.51 4.71 -9.56
N ALA A 168 -6.54 5.60 -9.29
CA ALA A 168 -6.50 6.96 -9.81
C ALA A 168 -6.48 6.99 -11.34
N ALA A 169 -5.69 6.12 -11.97
CA ALA A 169 -5.61 6.02 -13.42
C ALA A 169 -6.95 5.58 -14.05
N ILE A 170 -7.65 4.62 -13.44
CA ILE A 170 -8.95 4.14 -13.94
C ILE A 170 -10.02 5.23 -13.90
N ILE A 171 -10.06 6.01 -12.81
CA ILE A 171 -11.05 7.09 -12.65
C ILE A 171 -10.61 8.42 -13.29
N ASN A 172 -9.45 8.46 -13.95
CA ASN A 172 -8.80 9.68 -14.45
C ASN A 172 -8.66 10.77 -13.37
N GLY A 173 -8.35 10.35 -12.14
CA GLY A 173 -8.17 11.23 -11.00
C GLY A 173 -6.79 11.87 -10.99
N ASP A 174 -6.74 13.15 -10.58
CA ASP A 174 -5.48 13.87 -10.42
C ASP A 174 -4.68 13.32 -9.22
N VAL A 175 -3.49 12.78 -9.51
CA VAL A 175 -2.61 12.15 -8.51
C VAL A 175 -2.13 13.15 -7.46
N GLY A 176 -1.96 14.42 -7.83
CA GLY A 176 -1.57 15.49 -6.91
C GLY A 176 -2.67 15.75 -5.87
N TRP A 177 -3.92 15.89 -6.31
CA TRP A 177 -5.07 16.03 -5.41
C TRP A 177 -5.26 14.82 -4.51
N ILE A 178 -5.15 13.61 -5.06
CA ILE A 178 -5.25 12.37 -4.29
C ILE A 178 -4.16 12.32 -3.22
N THR A 179 -2.93 12.73 -3.55
CA THR A 179 -1.82 12.79 -2.60
C THR A 179 -2.10 13.78 -1.47
N LEU A 180 -2.57 14.99 -1.79
CA LEU A 180 -2.88 16.02 -0.79
C LEU A 180 -3.98 15.57 0.16
N ILE A 181 -5.08 15.01 -0.38
CA ILE A 181 -6.20 14.50 0.41
C ILE A 181 -5.76 13.30 1.25
N GLY A 182 -5.01 12.35 0.66
CA GLY A 182 -4.51 11.16 1.35
C GLY A 182 -3.60 11.52 2.53
N LEU A 183 -2.66 12.45 2.35
CA LEU A 183 -1.81 12.95 3.43
C LEU A 183 -2.61 13.70 4.50
N ALA A 184 -3.57 14.53 4.09
CA ALA A 184 -4.45 15.24 5.01
C ALA A 184 -5.29 14.27 5.87
N LEU A 185 -5.69 13.13 5.32
CA LEU A 185 -6.38 12.05 6.06
C LEU A 185 -5.44 11.26 6.97
N CYS A 186 -4.19 11.05 6.58
CA CYS A 186 -3.21 10.31 7.38
C CYS A 186 -2.76 11.08 8.63
N LEU A 187 -2.67 12.42 8.55
CA LEU A 187 -2.27 13.26 9.68
C LEU A 187 -3.12 13.06 10.95
N PRO A 188 -4.47 13.12 10.92
CA PRO A 188 -5.31 12.82 12.09
C PRO A 188 -5.35 11.33 12.43
N LEU A 189 -5.06 10.42 11.49
CA LEU A 189 -4.99 8.99 11.77
C LEU A 189 -3.79 8.62 12.66
N ALA A 190 -2.68 9.35 12.59
CA ALA A 190 -1.51 9.08 13.44
C ALA A 190 -1.79 9.16 14.96
N PRO A 191 -2.42 10.23 15.49
CA PRO A 191 -2.82 10.27 16.90
C PRO A 191 -3.98 9.30 17.21
N LEU A 192 -4.93 9.08 16.29
CA LEU A 192 -6.02 8.11 16.49
C LEU A 192 -5.49 6.67 16.63
N ALA A 193 -4.49 6.31 15.82
CA ALA A 193 -3.81 5.01 15.90
C ALA A 193 -3.10 4.82 17.25
N GLN A 194 -2.56 5.90 17.83
CA GLN A 194 -1.97 5.85 19.17
C GLN A 194 -3.02 5.69 20.27
N VAL A 195 -4.11 6.45 20.21
CA VAL A 195 -5.20 6.36 21.20
C VAL A 195 -5.81 4.97 21.19
N THR A 196 -6.09 4.42 20.01
CA THR A 196 -6.66 3.06 19.87
C THR A 196 -5.72 1.99 20.40
N ALA A 197 -4.41 2.09 20.17
CA ALA A 197 -3.45 1.15 20.74
C ALA A 197 -3.32 1.23 22.26
N GLN A 198 -3.62 2.38 22.87
CA GLN A 198 -3.69 2.49 24.33
C GLN A 198 -4.91 1.76 24.91
N TRP A 199 -5.99 1.63 24.16
CA TRP A 199 -7.23 0.96 24.61
C TRP A 199 -7.17 -0.57 24.50
N LEU A 200 -6.33 -1.10 23.62
CA LEU A 200 -6.17 -2.55 23.39
C LEU A 200 -5.27 -3.24 24.42
N ASN A 201 -4.82 -2.53 25.45
CA ASN A 201 -3.81 -2.95 26.42
C ASN A 201 -4.14 -2.41 27.81
#